data_AF-A0A0J0XYE5-F1
#
_entry.id   AF-A0A0J0XYE5-F1
#
_cell.length_a   1.000
_cell.length_b   1.000
_cell.length_c   1.000
_cell.angle_alpha   90.00
_cell.angle_beta   90.00
_cell.angle_gamma   90.00
#
_symmetry.space_group_name_H-M   'P 1'
#
loop_
_entity.id
_entity.type
_entity.pdbx_description
1 polymer ?
#
loop_
_entity_poly.entity_id
_entity_poly.type
_entity_poly.pdbx_seq_one_letter_code
_entity_poly.pdbx_strand_id
1 'polypeptide(L)'
;MSTDAETLDAVRKRLLETGDWERIARLLRQRLEESGFDDDLKDLAKEKARKAGAPSLAQLVAEVTPEAERLVKADLREALVSELEAVIEREVERV
;
A
#
# COMPACT_ATOMS: atom_id res chain seq x y z
N MET A 1 -8.01 22.86 17.76
CA MET A 1 -6.93 22.11 17.08
C MET A 1 -7.60 20.89 16.50
N SER A 2 -7.59 20.71 15.18
CA SER A 2 -8.10 19.49 14.55
C SER A 2 -7.31 18.32 15.11
N THR A 3 -7.97 17.20 15.37
CA THR A 3 -7.25 15.97 15.71
C THR A 3 -6.45 15.50 14.49
N ASP A 4 -5.37 14.75 14.73
CA ASP A 4 -4.56 14.17 13.64
C ASP A 4 -5.43 13.28 12.72
N ALA A 5 -6.43 12.59 13.29
CA ALA A 5 -7.38 11.76 12.55
C ALA A 5 -8.26 12.57 11.58
N GLU A 6 -8.83 13.70 12.04
CA GLU A 6 -9.63 14.59 11.18
C GLU A 6 -8.79 15.19 10.05
N THR A 7 -7.51 15.48 10.33
CA THR A 7 -6.56 16.00 9.34
C THR A 7 -6.26 14.94 8.27
N LEU A 8 -5.99 13.69 8.69
CA LEU A 8 -5.76 12.57 7.79
C LEU A 8 -6.97 12.27 6.90
N ASP A 9 -8.18 12.32 7.47
CA ASP A 9 -9.41 12.11 6.71
C ASP A 9 -9.64 13.23 5.69
N ALA A 10 -9.36 14.48 6.05
CA ALA A 10 -9.45 15.62 5.13
C ALA A 10 -8.46 15.49 3.96
N VAL A 11 -7.20 15.12 4.24
CA VAL A 11 -6.18 14.84 3.22
C VAL A 11 -6.64 13.71 2.31
N ARG A 12 -7.09 12.58 2.89
CA ARG A 12 -7.56 11.43 2.10
C ARG A 12 -8.73 11.80 1.20
N LYS A 13 -9.72 12.54 1.71
CA LYS A 13 -10.85 13.03 0.93
C LYS A 13 -10.38 13.88 -0.25
N ARG A 14 -9.42 14.78 0.00
CA ARG A 14 -8.87 15.63 -1.05
C ARG A 14 -8.16 14.83 -2.15
N LEU A 15 -7.33 13.85 -1.77
CA LEU A 15 -6.65 12.96 -2.70
C LEU A 15 -7.62 12.18 -3.60
N LEU A 16 -8.78 11.79 -3.07
CA LEU A 16 -9.84 11.13 -3.84
C LEU A 16 -10.50 12.12 -4.82
N GLU A 17 -10.82 13.34 -4.36
CA GLU A 17 -11.46 14.38 -5.18
C GLU A 17 -10.58 14.82 -6.37
N THR A 18 -9.26 14.89 -6.19
CA THR A 18 -8.31 15.26 -7.24
C THR A 18 -7.91 14.08 -8.14
N GLY A 19 -8.29 12.85 -7.77
CA GLY A 19 -7.86 11.61 -8.44
C GLY A 19 -6.39 11.23 -8.21
N ASP A 20 -5.70 11.90 -7.28
CA ASP A 20 -4.33 11.55 -6.91
C ASP A 20 -4.26 10.21 -6.20
N TRP A 21 -5.30 9.85 -5.44
CA TRP A 21 -5.40 8.55 -4.80
C TRP A 21 -5.32 7.42 -5.84
N GLU A 22 -6.15 7.47 -6.88
CA GLU A 22 -6.14 6.49 -7.97
C GLU A 22 -4.81 6.50 -8.73
N ARG A 23 -4.21 7.68 -8.95
CA ARG A 23 -2.91 7.83 -9.62
C ARG A 23 -1.79 7.13 -8.83
N ILE A 24 -1.67 7.43 -7.54
CA ILE A 24 -0.65 6.86 -6.66
C ILE A 24 -0.88 5.36 -6.48
N ALA A 25 -2.13 4.92 -6.31
CA ALA A 25 -2.46 3.50 -6.21
C ALA A 25 -2.11 2.73 -7.49
N ARG A 26 -2.27 3.35 -8.67
CA ARG A 26 -1.84 2.76 -9.95
C ARG A 26 -0.32 2.65 -10.05
N LEU A 27 0.40 3.69 -9.65
CA LEU A 27 1.86 3.69 -9.60
C LEU A 27 2.39 2.58 -8.67
N LEU A 28 1.83 2.47 -7.46
CA LEU A 28 2.17 1.39 -6.52
C LEU A 28 1.96 0.02 -7.16
N ARG A 29 0.79 -0.25 -7.75
CA ARG A 29 0.49 -1.54 -8.39
C ARG A 29 1.50 -1.88 -9.50
N GLN A 30 1.78 -0.91 -10.37
CA GLN A 30 2.74 -1.10 -11.45
C GLN A 30 4.13 -1.46 -10.91
N ARG A 31 4.60 -0.76 -9.88
CA ARG A 31 5.92 -1.00 -9.29
C ARG A 31 6.01 -2.35 -8.55
N LEU A 32 4.94 -2.78 -7.88
CA LEU A 32 4.88 -4.11 -7.27
C LEU A 32 4.97 -5.21 -8.34
N GLU A 33 4.23 -5.05 -9.44
CA GLU A 33 4.26 -5.99 -10.57
C GLU A 33 5.67 -6.06 -11.18
N GLU A 34 6.28 -4.90 -11.49
CA GLU A 34 7.63 -4.80 -12.04
C GLU A 34 8.71 -5.34 -11.08
N SER A 35 8.48 -5.31 -9.76
CA SER A 35 9.45 -5.81 -8.78
C SER A 35 9.43 -7.31 -8.57
N GLY A 36 8.46 -8.03 -9.16
CA GLY A 36 8.21 -9.46 -8.93
C GLY A 36 7.44 -9.75 -7.63
N PHE A 37 6.87 -8.73 -6.99
CA PHE A 37 6.21 -8.86 -5.68
C PHE A 37 5.05 -9.87 -5.71
N ASP A 38 4.26 -9.84 -6.79
CA ASP A 38 3.09 -10.72 -6.92
C ASP A 38 3.49 -12.20 -6.95
N ASP A 39 4.64 -12.52 -7.54
CA ASP A 39 5.12 -13.89 -7.63
C ASP A 39 5.71 -14.36 -6.29
N ASP A 40 6.51 -13.50 -5.64
CA ASP A 40 7.03 -13.76 -4.28
C ASP A 40 5.87 -13.98 -3.28
N LEU A 41 4.83 -13.15 -3.34
CA LEU A 41 3.66 -13.25 -2.48
C LEU A 41 2.85 -14.53 -2.76
N LYS A 42 2.68 -14.91 -4.04
CA LYS A 42 2.02 -16.18 -4.40
C LYS A 42 2.80 -17.38 -3.88
N ASP A 43 4.11 -17.38 -4.00
CA ASP A 43 4.94 -18.49 -3.56
C ASP A 43 4.97 -18.62 -2.04
N LEU A 44 5.06 -17.50 -1.32
CA LEU A 44 4.87 -17.45 0.12
C LEU A 44 3.50 -18.03 0.53
N ALA A 45 2.40 -17.59 -0.12
CA ALA A 45 1.06 -18.07 0.20
C ALA A 45 0.91 -19.58 -0.06
N LYS A 46 1.48 -20.11 -1.15
CA LYS A 46 1.51 -21.56 -1.42
C LYS A 46 2.28 -22.32 -0.34
N GLU A 47 3.43 -21.82 0.10
CA GLU A 47 4.23 -22.46 1.14
C GLU A 47 3.47 -22.54 2.46
N LYS A 48 2.87 -21.43 2.89
CA LYS A 48 2.07 -21.35 4.12
C LYS A 48 0.85 -22.26 4.05
N ALA A 49 0.12 -22.24 2.93
CA ALA A 49 -1.05 -23.11 2.73
C ALA A 49 -0.70 -24.61 2.79
N ARG A 50 0.45 -25.02 2.23
CA ARG A 50 0.96 -26.40 2.31
C ARG A 50 1.30 -26.80 3.75
N LYS A 51 1.96 -25.91 4.50
CA LYS A 51 2.34 -26.15 5.91
C LYS A 51 1.13 -26.22 6.84
N ALA A 52 0.10 -25.40 6.59
CA ALA A 52 -1.10 -25.33 7.41
C ALA A 52 -2.14 -26.42 7.10
N GLY A 53 -1.98 -27.20 6.02
CA GLY A 53 -2.85 -28.33 5.71
C GLY A 53 -4.28 -27.95 5.31
N ALA A 54 -4.41 -26.94 4.43
CA ALA A 54 -5.67 -26.33 3.96
C ALA A 54 -6.30 -25.28 4.91
N PRO A 55 -5.63 -24.12 5.10
CA PRO A 55 -6.22 -23.01 5.85
C PRO A 55 -7.41 -22.42 5.10
N SER A 56 -8.32 -21.76 5.83
CA SER A 56 -9.28 -20.86 5.19
C SER A 56 -8.56 -19.67 4.55
N LEU A 57 -9.17 -19.05 3.54
CA LEU A 57 -8.61 -17.86 2.89
C LEU A 57 -8.32 -16.74 3.91
N ALA A 58 -9.22 -16.52 4.87
CA ALA A 58 -9.06 -15.48 5.89
C ALA A 58 -7.83 -15.73 6.78
N GLN A 59 -7.61 -16.99 7.19
CA GLN A 59 -6.41 -17.37 7.96
C GLN A 59 -5.15 -17.19 7.13
N LEU A 60 -5.18 -17.61 5.86
CA LEU A 60 -4.04 -17.46 4.97
C LEU A 60 -3.68 -15.99 4.76
N VAL A 61 -4.66 -15.12 4.50
CA VAL A 61 -4.46 -13.67 4.37
C VAL A 61 -3.87 -13.07 5.64
N ALA A 62 -4.43 -13.40 6.82
CA ALA A 62 -3.93 -12.91 8.09
C ALA A 62 -2.47 -13.34 8.35
N GLU A 63 -2.09 -14.54 7.92
CA GLU A 63 -0.75 -15.07 8.09
C GLU A 63 0.26 -14.46 7.10
N VAL A 64 -0.12 -14.24 5.83
CA VAL A 64 0.80 -13.73 4.81
C VAL A 64 0.95 -12.21 4.83
N THR A 65 -0.04 -11.46 5.30
CA THR A 65 -0.03 -9.98 5.25
C THR A 65 1.21 -9.36 5.89
N PRO A 66 1.64 -9.74 7.12
CA PRO A 66 2.82 -9.14 7.75
C PRO A 66 4.14 -9.47 7.03
N GLU A 67 4.18 -10.58 6.28
CA GLU A 67 5.34 -10.96 5.45
C GLU A 67 5.29 -10.20 4.12
N ALA A 68 4.11 -10.06 3.53
CA ALA A 68 3.88 -9.25 2.32
C ALA A 68 4.33 -7.80 2.52
N GLU A 69 4.00 -7.17 3.66
CA GLU A 69 4.45 -5.82 3.98
C GLU A 69 5.97 -5.69 4.07
N ARG A 70 6.67 -6.77 4.45
CA ARG A 70 8.13 -6.85 4.51
C ARG A 70 8.78 -7.12 3.15
N LEU A 71 8.07 -7.74 2.22
CA LEU A 71 8.52 -7.93 0.84
C LEU A 71 8.51 -6.63 0.02
N VAL A 72 7.76 -5.62 0.47
CA VAL A 72 7.80 -4.29 -0.15
C VAL A 72 9.19 -3.68 0.06
N LYS A 73 9.94 -3.55 -1.03
CA LYS A 73 11.31 -3.00 -1.03
C LYS A 73 11.31 -1.54 -0.53
N ALA A 74 12.39 -1.17 0.14
CA ALA A 74 12.54 0.15 0.77
C ALA A 74 12.48 1.29 -0.25
N ASP A 75 13.12 1.11 -1.41
CA ASP A 75 13.11 2.06 -2.52
C ASP A 75 11.69 2.34 -3.06
N LEU A 76 10.85 1.31 -3.17
CA LEU A 76 9.45 1.46 -3.54
C LEU A 76 8.66 2.24 -2.49
N ARG A 77 8.88 1.92 -1.21
CA ARG A 77 8.24 2.64 -0.10
C ARG A 77 8.62 4.12 -0.10
N GLU A 78 9.91 4.42 -0.22
CA GLU A 78 10.44 5.79 -0.29
C GLU A 78 9.86 6.56 -1.48
N ALA A 79 9.81 5.96 -2.67
CA ALA A 79 9.25 6.59 -3.85
C ALA A 79 7.76 6.95 -3.67
N LEU A 80 6.98 6.08 -3.03
CA LEU A 80 5.56 6.35 -2.79
C LEU A 80 5.32 7.38 -1.70
N VAL A 81 6.14 7.37 -0.65
CA VAL A 81 6.10 8.42 0.38
C VAL A 81 6.41 9.77 -0.24
N SER A 82 7.45 9.86 -1.08
CA SER A 82 7.80 11.10 -1.78
C SER A 82 6.66 11.61 -2.67
N GLU A 83 5.97 10.73 -3.40
CA GLU A 83 4.79 11.11 -4.20
C GLU A 83 3.62 11.60 -3.33
N LEU A 84 3.38 10.96 -2.17
CA LEU A 84 2.35 11.40 -1.23
C LEU A 84 2.69 12.76 -0.62
N GLU A 85 3.94 12.97 -0.21
CA GLU A 85 4.45 14.25 0.32
C GLU A 85 4.28 15.36 -0.70
N ALA A 86 4.68 15.14 -1.95
CA ALA A 86 4.54 16.13 -3.02
C ALA A 86 3.07 16.52 -3.30
N VAL A 87 2.14 15.56 -3.21
CA VAL A 87 0.72 15.86 -3.37
C VAL A 87 0.18 16.62 -2.16
N ILE A 88 0.56 16.23 -0.94
CA ILE A 88 0.15 16.92 0.28
C ILE A 88 0.66 18.36 0.28
N GLU A 89 1.93 18.58 -0.04
CA GLU A 89 2.54 19.92 -0.14
C GLU A 89 1.79 20.80 -1.14
N ARG A 90 1.52 20.27 -2.35
CA ARG A 90 0.75 20.96 -3.38
C ARG A 90 -0.66 21.35 -2.91
N GLU A 91 -1.33 20.51 -2.12
CA GLU A 91 -2.66 20.82 -1.61
C GLU A 91 -2.63 21.80 -0.43
N VAL A 92 -1.57 21.78 0.40
CA VAL A 92 -1.38 22.75 1.49
C VAL A 92 -1.08 24.15 0.94
N GLU A 93 -0.28 24.28 -0.12
CA GLU A 93 0.03 25.58 -0.75
C GLU A 93 -1.17 26.23 -1.45
N ARG A 94 -2.24 25.46 -1.72
CA ARG A 94 -3.46 25.94 -2.39
C ARG A 94 -4.54 26.43 -1.43
N VAL A 95 -4.36 26.24 -0.12
CA VAL A 95 -5.28 26.67 0.95
C VAL A 95 -4.81 27.99 1.55
#